data_AF-A0A7C8APU8-F1
#
_entry.id   AF-A0A7C8APU8-F1
#
_cell.length_a   1.000
_cell.length_b   1.000
_cell.length_c   1.000
_cell.angle_alpha   90.00
_cell.angle_beta   90.00
_cell.angle_gamma   90.00
#
_symmetry.space_group_name_H-M   'P 1'
#
loop_
_entity.id
_entity.type
_entity.pdbx_description
1 polymer ?
#
loop_
_entity_poly.entity_id
_entity_poly.type
_entity_poly.pdbx_seq_one_letter_code
_entity_poly.pdbx_strand_id
1 'polypeptide(L)'
;MKSDKNIKSYTAAELKAERADSRTDLTKADAVTDEELERRIAEDEDERDLKPDWTRARLVLPAPKQSVHLRLEQDIIDFFKSHGKGHIARMQAVLKAYVDAHRPHVK
;
A
#
# COMPACT_ATOMS: atom_id res chain seq x y z
N MET A 1 -3.20 17.22 12.99
CA MET A 1 -3.34 15.87 12.39
C MET A 1 -2.04 15.13 12.65
N LYS A 2 -1.98 14.24 13.66
CA LYS A 2 -0.72 13.59 14.06
C LYS A 2 -0.27 12.67 12.91
N SER A 3 0.90 12.96 12.33
CA SER A 3 1.59 12.10 11.38
C SER A 3 2.03 10.83 12.12
N ASP A 4 1.93 9.67 11.48
CA ASP A 4 2.46 8.43 12.06
C ASP A 4 3.96 8.60 12.29
N LYS A 5 4.37 8.45 13.56
CA LYS A 5 5.70 8.82 14.08
C LYS A 5 6.86 7.97 13.53
N ASN A 6 6.62 7.12 12.53
CA ASN A 6 7.54 6.09 12.08
C ASN A 6 7.87 6.10 10.58
N ILE A 7 7.24 6.99 9.78
CA ILE A 7 7.60 7.10 8.36
C ILE A 7 8.73 8.12 8.23
N LYS A 8 9.95 7.64 8.00
CA LYS A 8 11.15 8.45 7.76
C LYS A 8 11.46 8.50 6.26
N SER A 9 11.62 9.69 5.71
CA SER A 9 12.15 9.87 4.35
C SER A 9 13.67 9.87 4.40
N TYR A 10 14.29 8.93 3.69
CA TYR A 10 15.75 8.86 3.56
C TYR A 10 16.18 9.20 2.14
N THR A 11 17.32 9.85 2.01
CA THR A 11 18.02 10.02 0.74
C THR A 11 18.86 8.79 0.41
N ALA A 12 19.22 8.60 -0.86
CA ALA A 12 20.03 7.44 -1.29
C ALA A 12 21.40 7.38 -0.59
N ALA A 13 22.01 8.53 -0.28
CA ALA A 13 23.27 8.62 0.44
C ALA A 13 23.12 8.20 1.92
N GLU A 14 22.04 8.62 2.58
CA GLU A 14 21.74 8.24 3.97
C GLU A 14 21.41 6.74 4.09
N LEU A 15 20.66 6.17 3.14
CA LEU A 15 20.40 4.73 3.10
C LEU A 15 21.69 3.91 2.95
N LYS A 16 22.67 4.42 2.20
CA LYS A 16 23.96 3.74 2.03
C LYS A 16 24.78 3.77 3.33
N ALA A 17 24.72 4.86 4.07
CA ALA A 17 25.37 4.98 5.37
C ALA A 17 24.70 4.08 6.43
N GLU A 18 23.36 4.04 6.47
CA GLU A 18 22.60 3.18 7.40
C GLU A 18 22.73 1.69 7.08
N ARG A 19 22.93 1.30 5.81
CA ARG A 19 23.21 -0.09 5.43
C ARG A 19 24.48 -0.65 6.10
N ALA A 20 25.44 0.21 6.48
CA ALA A 20 26.62 -0.21 7.22
C ALA A 20 26.30 -0.64 8.66
N ASP A 21 25.19 -0.16 9.24
CA ASP A 21 24.66 -0.56 10.56
C ASP A 21 23.51 -1.59 10.43
N SER A 22 23.42 -2.27 9.29
CA SER A 22 22.42 -3.31 9.08
C SER A 22 22.61 -4.44 10.09
N ARG A 23 21.56 -4.74 10.88
CA ARG A 23 21.51 -5.93 11.74
C ARG A 23 21.45 -7.24 10.97
N THR A 24 21.34 -7.17 9.64
CA THR A 24 21.30 -8.33 8.75
C THR A 24 22.68 -8.61 8.21
N ASP A 25 23.13 -9.85 8.41
CA ASP A 25 24.40 -10.34 7.85
C ASP A 25 24.25 -10.61 6.36
N LEU A 26 24.49 -9.58 5.55
CA LEU A 26 24.37 -9.66 4.09
C LEU A 26 25.41 -10.61 3.49
N THR A 27 26.57 -10.78 4.14
CA THR A 27 27.61 -11.70 3.66
C THR A 27 27.16 -13.15 3.72
N LYS A 28 26.39 -13.51 4.75
CA LYS A 28 25.77 -14.84 4.84
C LYS A 28 24.71 -15.05 3.78
N ALA A 29 23.88 -14.03 3.51
CA ALA A 29 22.84 -14.11 2.49
C ALA A 29 23.44 -14.29 1.08
N ASP A 30 24.49 -13.54 0.74
CA ASP A 30 25.19 -13.64 -0.55
C ASP A 30 25.94 -14.98 -0.72
N ALA A 31 26.29 -15.64 0.39
CA ALA A 31 26.95 -16.95 0.39
C ALA A 31 25.98 -18.14 0.27
N VAL A 32 24.66 -17.91 0.40
CA VAL A 32 23.66 -18.95 0.18
C VAL A 32 23.60 -19.26 -1.31
N THR A 33 23.79 -20.53 -1.67
CA THR A 33 23.68 -20.98 -3.06
C THR A 33 22.21 -21.10 -3.48
N ASP A 34 21.95 -20.99 -4.78
CA ASP A 34 20.59 -21.14 -5.33
C ASP A 34 19.97 -22.50 -4.96
N GLU A 35 20.76 -23.58 -4.97
CA GLU A 35 20.31 -24.93 -4.58
C GLU A 35 19.87 -25.02 -3.11
N GLU A 36 20.61 -24.35 -2.21
CA GLU A 36 20.26 -24.26 -0.80
C GLU A 36 18.98 -23.45 -0.59
N LEU A 37 18.82 -22.38 -1.37
CA LEU A 37 17.64 -21.53 -1.33
C LEU A 37 16.38 -22.27 -1.82
N GLU A 38 16.48 -22.96 -2.95
CA GLU A 38 15.39 -23.77 -3.50
C GLU A 38 14.96 -24.88 -2.53
N ARG A 39 15.92 -25.53 -1.86
CA ARG A 39 15.61 -26.53 -0.85
C ARG A 39 14.84 -25.93 0.33
N ARG A 40 15.28 -24.76 0.83
CA ARG A 40 14.59 -24.06 1.93
C ARG A 40 13.17 -23.63 1.55
N ILE A 41 13.00 -23.11 0.33
CA ILE A 41 11.69 -22.77 -0.23
C ILE A 41 10.78 -24.01 -0.28
N ALA A 42 11.30 -25.15 -0.75
CA ALA A 42 10.53 -26.38 -0.85
C ALA A 42 10.18 -27.00 0.52
N GLU A 43 11.02 -26.78 1.53
CA GLU A 43 10.80 -27.22 2.91
C GLU A 43 9.82 -26.31 3.69
N ASP A 44 9.59 -25.07 3.22
CA ASP A 44 8.69 -24.11 3.86
C ASP A 44 7.21 -24.50 3.66
N GLU A 45 6.50 -24.74 4.76
CA GLU A 45 5.08 -25.11 4.77
C GLU A 45 4.19 -24.02 4.14
N ASP A 46 4.55 -22.74 4.32
CA ASP A 46 3.78 -21.62 3.80
C ASP A 46 3.93 -21.46 2.27
N GLU A 47 5.05 -21.93 1.70
CA GLU A 47 5.31 -21.87 0.25
C GLU A 47 4.78 -23.11 -0.49
N ARG A 48 4.73 -24.27 0.17
CA ARG A 48 4.36 -25.56 -0.47
C ARG A 48 3.03 -25.57 -1.21
N ASP A 49 2.03 -24.85 -0.70
CA ASP A 49 0.68 -24.77 -1.30
C ASP A 49 0.43 -23.45 -2.05
N LEU A 50 1.40 -22.53 -2.05
CA LEU A 50 1.27 -21.21 -2.63
C LEU A 50 1.49 -21.27 -4.15
N LYS A 51 0.41 -21.51 -4.90
CA LYS A 51 0.39 -21.43 -6.38
C LYS A 51 -0.43 -20.22 -6.84
N PRO A 52 0.12 -18.99 -6.80
CA PRO A 52 -0.59 -17.81 -7.25
C PRO A 52 -0.93 -17.91 -8.74
N ASP A 53 -2.21 -17.74 -9.07
CA ASP A 53 -2.67 -17.63 -10.45
C ASP A 53 -2.37 -16.23 -11.00
N TRP A 54 -1.18 -16.09 -11.57
CA TRP A 54 -0.73 -14.84 -12.20
C TRP A 54 -1.56 -14.45 -13.42
N THR A 55 -2.35 -15.36 -14.02
CA THR A 55 -3.22 -15.02 -15.16
C THR A 55 -4.37 -14.09 -14.76
N ARG A 56 -4.73 -14.07 -13.46
CA ARG A 56 -5.76 -13.20 -12.89
C ARG A 56 -5.19 -11.97 -12.19
N ALA A 57 -3.87 -11.82 -12.14
CA ALA A 57 -3.24 -10.68 -11.51
C ALA A 57 -3.57 -9.40 -12.30
N ARG A 58 -4.28 -8.47 -11.67
CA ARG A 58 -4.54 -7.14 -12.23
C ARG A 58 -3.52 -6.17 -11.68
N LEU A 59 -2.76 -5.52 -12.56
CA LEU A 59 -1.94 -4.37 -12.18
C LEU A 59 -2.86 -3.23 -11.73
N VAL A 60 -2.83 -2.90 -10.43
CA VAL A 60 -3.56 -1.77 -9.86
C VAL A 60 -2.56 -0.66 -9.58
N LEU A 61 -2.38 0.23 -10.54
CA LEU A 61 -1.67 1.49 -10.29
C LEU A 61 -2.64 2.45 -9.59
N PRO A 62 -2.33 2.93 -8.37
CA PRO A 62 -3.16 3.94 -7.72
C PRO A 62 -3.13 5.21 -8.56
N ALA A 63 -4.28 5.56 -9.15
CA ALA A 63 -4.39 6.79 -9.91
C ALA A 63 -4.11 8.00 -8.98
N PRO A 64 -3.38 9.02 -9.46
CA PRO A 64 -3.12 10.21 -8.68
C PRO A 64 -4.45 10.90 -8.31
N LYS A 65 -4.59 11.24 -7.03
CA LYS A 65 -5.78 11.97 -6.56
C LYS A 65 -5.71 13.39 -7.10
N GLN A 66 -6.73 13.81 -7.84
CA GLN A 66 -6.86 15.19 -8.28
C GLN A 66 -7.46 16.03 -7.14
N SER A 67 -6.80 17.15 -6.82
CA SER A 67 -7.34 18.14 -5.89
C SER A 67 -8.37 18.98 -6.62
N VAL A 68 -9.60 19.01 -6.12
CA VAL A 68 -10.71 19.80 -6.68
C VAL A 68 -11.23 20.75 -5.61
N HIS A 69 -11.53 21.99 -6.01
CA HIS A 69 -12.27 22.93 -5.17
C HIS A 69 -13.76 22.71 -5.37
N LEU A 70 -14.41 22.10 -4.37
CA LEU A 70 -15.86 21.87 -4.35
C LEU A 70 -16.50 22.68 -3.23
N ARG A 71 -17.64 23.32 -3.51
CA ARG A 71 -18.48 23.93 -2.48
C ARG A 71 -19.52 22.92 -2.03
N LEU A 72 -19.60 22.70 -0.72
CA LEU A 72 -20.57 21.82 -0.08
C LEU A 72 -21.33 22.62 0.97
N GLU A 73 -22.56 22.20 1.27
CA GLU A 73 -23.33 22.75 2.36
C GLU A 73 -22.64 22.48 3.71
N GLN A 74 -22.87 23.39 4.66
CA GLN A 74 -22.21 23.33 5.98
C GLN A 74 -22.57 22.05 6.74
N ASP A 75 -23.84 21.67 6.71
CA ASP A 75 -24.40 20.52 7.41
C ASP A 75 -23.73 19.20 6.98
N ILE A 76 -23.42 19.08 5.68
CA ILE A 76 -22.71 17.93 5.11
C ILE A 76 -21.28 17.88 5.66
N ILE A 77 -20.58 19.02 5.64
CA ILE A 77 -19.20 19.11 6.13
C ILE A 77 -19.15 18.74 7.62
N ASP A 78 -20.08 19.27 8.40
CA ASP A 78 -20.14 19.07 9.85
C ASP A 78 -20.48 17.63 10.21
N PHE A 79 -21.39 16.99 9.45
CA PHE A 79 -21.65 15.56 9.57
C PHE A 79 -20.37 14.73 9.36
N PHE A 80 -19.61 14.95 8.29
CA PHE A 80 -18.41 14.13 8.05
C PHE A 80 -17.28 14.45 9.05
N LYS A 81 -17.18 15.69 9.52
CA LYS A 81 -16.22 16.12 10.54
C LYS A 81 -16.51 15.52 11.91
N SER A 82 -17.77 15.35 12.30
CA SER A 82 -18.15 14.78 13.61
C SER A 82 -17.60 13.36 13.81
N HIS A 83 -17.39 12.62 12.72
CA HIS A 83 -16.81 11.28 12.71
C HIS A 83 -15.27 11.26 12.83
N GLY A 84 -14.62 12.40 13.10
CA GLY A 84 -13.20 12.50 13.40
C GLY A 84 -12.26 12.62 12.19
N LYS A 85 -10.96 12.37 12.40
CA LYS A 85 -9.91 12.45 11.37
C LYS A 85 -10.26 11.58 10.15
N GLY A 86 -10.00 12.07 8.95
CA GLY A 86 -10.29 11.34 7.70
C GLY A 86 -11.66 11.64 7.07
N HIS A 87 -12.35 12.71 7.47
CA HIS A 87 -13.63 13.13 6.88
C HIS A 87 -13.57 13.22 5.34
N ILE A 88 -12.48 13.74 4.77
CA ILE A 88 -12.27 13.78 3.30
C ILE A 88 -12.21 12.38 2.68
N ALA A 89 -11.51 11.44 3.32
CA ALA A 89 -11.42 10.06 2.80
C ALA A 89 -12.79 9.36 2.82
N ARG A 90 -13.60 9.60 3.87
CA ARG A 90 -14.99 9.11 3.92
C ARG A 90 -15.87 9.74 2.85
N MET A 91 -15.80 11.06 2.67
CA MET A 91 -16.51 11.74 1.58
C MET A 91 -16.13 11.17 0.21
N GLN A 92 -14.83 10.93 -0.02
CA GLN A 92 -14.33 10.33 -1.26
C GLN A 92 -14.86 8.90 -1.46
N ALA A 93 -14.97 8.10 -0.40
CA ALA A 93 -15.53 6.75 -0.47
C ALA A 93 -17.02 6.75 -0.83
N VAL A 94 -17.80 7.68 -0.28
CA VAL A 94 -19.22 7.86 -0.63
C VAL A 94 -19.38 8.27 -2.09
N LEU A 95 -18.60 9.25 -2.56
CA LEU A 95 -18.60 9.66 -3.96
C LEU A 95 -18.24 8.51 -4.90
N LYS A 96 -17.25 7.68 -4.52
CA LYS A 96 -16.88 6.49 -5.28
C LYS A 96 -18.02 5.48 -5.35
N ALA A 97 -18.65 5.16 -4.22
CA ALA A 97 -19.78 4.23 -4.18
C ALA A 97 -20.97 4.73 -5.04
N TYR A 98 -21.25 6.03 -5.01
CA TYR A 98 -22.26 6.64 -5.87
C TYR A 98 -21.92 6.47 -7.36
N VAL A 99 -20.69 6.78 -7.74
CA VAL A 99 -20.21 6.61 -9.13
C VAL A 99 -20.30 5.15 -9.56
N ASP A 100 -19.84 4.22 -8.73
CA ASP A 100 -19.84 2.78 -9.06
C ASP A 100 -21.27 2.24 -9.21
N ALA A 101 -22.23 2.70 -8.38
CA ALA A 101 -23.64 2.32 -8.48
C ALA A 101 -24.35 2.87 -9.74
N HIS A 102 -23.95 4.06 -10.21
CA HIS A 102 -24.58 4.72 -11.36
C HIS A 102 -23.80 4.53 -12.66
N ARG A 103 -22.61 3.92 -12.61
CA ARG A 103 -21.86 3.59 -13.82
C ARG A 103 -22.64 2.48 -14.54
N PRO A 104 -23.04 2.68 -15.82
CA PRO A 104 -23.63 1.61 -16.59
C PRO A 104 -22.64 0.45 -16.60
N HIS A 105 -23.09 -0.71 -16.13
CA HIS A 105 -22.28 -1.92 -16.22
C HIS A 105 -22.16 -2.23 -17.72
N VAL A 106 -21.04 -1.82 -18.31
CA VAL A 106 -20.69 -2.26 -19.66
C VAL A 106 -20.45 -3.76 -19.53
N LYS A 107 -21.33 -4.56 -20.13
CA LYS A 107 -21.16 -5.99 -20.30
C LYS A 107 -19.96 -6.28 -21.18
#